data_AF-A0A426CIX2-F1
#
_entry.id   AF-A0A426CIX2-F1
#
_cell.length_a   1.000
_cell.length_b   1.000
_cell.length_c   1.000
_cell.angle_alpha   90.00
_cell.angle_beta   90.00
_cell.angle_gamma   90.00
#
_symmetry.space_group_name_H-M   'P 1'
#
loop_
_entity.id
_entity.type
_entity.pdbx_description
1 polymer ?
#
loop_
_entity_poly.entity_id
_entity_poly.type
_entity_poly.pdbx_seq_one_letter_code
_entity_poly.pdbx_strand_id
1 'polypeptide(L)'
;MPLKEQVAARKAQERPSLRRNPEIDAKLDRFIEENPKLHEYYSGLSKEELVRKQMLAKMQRNEYTNGRNQEIVAWVEEHPEIKARVEERIKNVPAENRQRAFINAAKSEAMNQTVKAGQGIHA
;
A
#
# COMPACT_ATOMS: atom_id res chain seq x y z
N MET A 1 -3.29 -20.19 40.40
CA MET A 1 -3.94 -19.59 39.22
C MET A 1 -4.10 -20.65 38.13
N PRO A 2 -5.33 -20.97 37.69
CA PRO A 2 -5.61 -21.87 36.58
C PRO A 2 -4.85 -21.48 35.31
N LEU A 3 -4.38 -22.46 34.54
CA LEU A 3 -3.60 -22.26 33.32
C LEU A 3 -4.30 -21.33 32.30
N LYS A 4 -5.64 -21.36 32.25
CA LYS A 4 -6.46 -20.49 31.40
C LYS A 4 -6.32 -19.00 31.77
N GLU A 5 -6.23 -18.69 33.06
CA GLU A 5 -6.05 -17.31 33.54
C GLU A 5 -4.62 -16.80 33.27
N GLN A 6 -3.63 -17.68 33.34
CA GLN A 6 -2.24 -17.33 32.98
C GLN A 6 -2.08 -17.06 31.48
N VAL A 7 -2.77 -17.81 30.63
CA VAL A 7 -2.79 -17.57 29.17
C VAL A 7 -3.56 -16.29 28.83
N ALA A 8 -4.67 -16.02 29.52
CA ALA A 8 -5.41 -14.77 29.36
C ALA A 8 -4.60 -13.55 29.82
N ALA A 9 -3.87 -13.67 30.93
CA ALA A 9 -2.99 -12.61 31.44
C ALA A 9 -1.80 -12.34 30.51
N ARG A 10 -1.19 -13.38 29.91
CA ARG A 10 -0.13 -13.21 28.89
C ARG A 10 -0.66 -12.55 27.62
N LYS A 11 -1.82 -12.97 27.11
CA LYS A 11 -2.48 -12.32 25.96
C LYS A 11 -2.91 -10.88 26.24
N ALA A 12 -3.26 -10.55 27.49
CA ALA A 12 -3.58 -9.19 27.90
C ALA A 12 -2.33 -8.29 28.08
N GLN A 13 -1.18 -8.88 28.42
CA GLN A 13 0.12 -8.19 28.48
C GLN A 13 0.76 -8.00 27.10
N GLU A 14 0.49 -8.89 26.15
CA GLU A 14 0.81 -8.72 24.74
C GLU A 14 -0.17 -7.74 24.06
N ARG A 15 -0.23 -6.49 24.55
CA ARG A 15 -0.56 -5.40 23.63
C ARG A 15 0.49 -5.49 22.51
N PRO A 16 0.11 -5.58 21.22
CA PRO A 16 1.09 -5.64 20.16
C PRO A 16 1.91 -4.35 20.22
N SER A 17 3.10 -4.42 20.83
CA SER A 17 4.09 -3.38 20.69
C SER A 17 4.42 -3.33 19.19
N LEU A 18 4.43 -2.13 18.64
CA LEU A 18 4.87 -1.95 17.26
C LEU A 18 6.26 -2.59 17.15
N ARG A 19 6.41 -3.55 16.23
CA ARG A 19 7.71 -4.17 15.96
C ARG A 19 8.69 -3.06 15.55
N ARG A 20 9.63 -2.73 16.42
CA ARG A 20 10.63 -1.69 16.18
C ARG A 20 11.81 -2.23 15.38
N ASN A 21 12.36 -1.38 14.52
CA ASN A 21 13.61 -1.64 13.82
C ASN A 21 14.58 -0.51 14.19
N PRO A 22 15.71 -0.80 14.86
CA PRO A 22 16.61 0.23 15.38
C PRO A 22 17.20 1.12 14.28
N GLU A 23 17.42 0.61 13.06
CA GLU A 23 17.92 1.42 11.94
C GLU A 23 16.85 2.41 11.44
N ILE A 24 15.58 2.02 11.48
CA ILE A 24 14.47 2.89 11.10
C ILE A 24 14.21 3.92 12.19
N ASP A 25 14.28 3.52 13.45
CA ASP A 25 14.14 4.43 14.60
C ASP A 25 15.23 5.51 14.55
N ALA A 26 16.50 5.14 14.36
CA ALA A 26 17.60 6.12 14.23
C ALA A 26 17.42 7.08 13.04
N LYS A 27 16.87 6.60 11.91
CA LYS A 27 16.51 7.47 10.78
C LYS A 27 15.36 8.41 11.11
N LEU A 28 14.38 7.93 11.86
CA LEU A 28 13.23 8.73 12.28
C LEU A 28 13.66 9.81 13.28
N ASP A 29 14.51 9.47 14.25
CA ASP A 29 15.05 10.42 15.23
C ASP A 29 15.80 11.56 14.52
N ARG A 30 16.69 11.23 13.59
CA ARG A 30 17.39 12.22 12.76
C ARG A 30 16.40 13.10 11.97
N PHE A 31 15.39 12.49 11.34
CA PHE A 31 14.39 13.25 10.60
C PHE A 31 13.62 14.23 11.50
N ILE A 32 13.33 13.85 12.75
CA ILE A 32 12.68 14.73 13.74
C ILE A 32 13.61 15.89 14.11
N GLU A 33 14.89 15.62 14.39
CA GLU A 33 15.89 16.64 14.72
C GLU A 33 16.10 17.65 13.58
N GLU A 34 16.15 17.18 12.33
CA GLU A 34 16.31 18.02 11.14
C GLU A 34 15.06 18.85 10.81
N ASN A 35 13.88 18.50 11.37
CA ASN A 35 12.60 19.15 11.06
C ASN A 35 11.88 19.67 12.32
N PRO A 36 12.50 20.60 13.10
CA PRO A 36 11.97 21.02 14.39
C PRO A 36 10.59 21.68 14.30
N LYS A 37 10.32 22.48 13.25
CA LYS A 37 8.99 23.10 13.04
C LYS A 37 7.90 22.06 12.78
N LEU A 38 8.24 21.00 12.05
CA LEU A 38 7.32 19.91 11.77
C LEU A 38 7.01 19.15 13.05
N HIS A 39 8.07 18.83 13.82
CA HIS A 39 7.92 18.19 15.11
C HIS A 39 7.04 19.01 16.06
N GLU A 40 7.32 20.31 16.23
CA GLU A 40 6.53 21.22 17.06
C GLU A 40 5.05 21.26 16.65
N TYR A 41 4.77 21.38 15.35
CA TYR A 41 3.40 21.34 14.83
C TYR A 41 2.67 20.06 15.23
N TYR A 42 3.31 18.90 15.10
CA TYR A 42 2.70 17.61 15.46
C TYR A 42 2.61 17.39 16.97
N SER A 43 3.57 17.89 17.74
CA SER A 43 3.56 17.87 19.21
C SER A 43 2.43 18.71 19.81
N GLY A 44 2.00 19.77 19.11
CA GLY A 44 0.89 20.62 19.52
C GLY A 44 -0.51 20.03 19.24
N LEU A 45 -0.61 18.95 18.48
CA LEU A 45 -1.90 18.32 18.15
C LEU A 45 -2.38 17.40 19.27
N SER A 46 -3.69 17.37 19.47
CA SER A 46 -4.33 16.36 20.31
C SER A 46 -4.24 14.97 19.67
N LYS A 47 -4.40 13.93 20.49
CA LYS A 47 -4.44 12.54 20.02
C LYS A 47 -5.53 12.32 18.95
N GLU A 48 -6.69 12.94 19.11
CA GLU A 48 -7.79 12.80 18.15
C GLU A 48 -7.43 13.40 16.79
N GLU A 49 -6.81 14.59 16.77
CA GLU A 49 -6.35 15.23 15.54
C GLU A 49 -5.27 14.40 14.84
N LEU A 50 -4.33 13.83 15.60
CA LEU A 50 -3.30 12.93 15.06
C LEU A 50 -3.94 11.69 14.41
N VAL A 51 -4.91 11.06 15.08
CA VAL A 51 -5.63 9.90 14.54
C VAL A 51 -6.41 10.28 13.28
N ARG A 52 -7.15 11.40 13.29
CA ARG A 52 -7.93 11.86 12.14
C ARG A 52 -7.04 12.16 10.94
N LYS A 53 -5.90 12.82 11.16
CA LYS A 53 -4.93 13.12 10.11
C LYS A 53 -4.31 11.85 9.54
N GLN A 54 -3.97 10.88 10.39
CA GLN A 54 -3.47 9.59 9.95
C GLN A 54 -4.53 8.82 9.12
N MET A 55 -5.79 8.84 9.54
CA MET A 55 -6.89 8.22 8.80
C MET A 55 -7.13 8.90 7.45
N LEU A 56 -7.09 10.23 7.39
CA LEU A 56 -7.19 10.98 6.13
C LEU A 56 -6.10 10.57 5.14
N ALA A 57 -4.84 10.48 5.58
CA ALA A 57 -3.74 10.05 4.73
C ALA A 57 -3.92 8.60 4.21
N LYS A 58 -4.54 7.71 4.99
CA LYS A 58 -4.89 6.36 4.54
C LYS A 58 -6.02 6.37 3.54
N MET A 59 -7.06 7.17 3.78
CA MET A 59 -8.20 7.33 2.88
C MET A 59 -7.74 7.82 1.51
N GLN A 60 -7.00 8.93 1.46
CA GLN A 60 -6.48 9.49 0.20
C GLN A 60 -5.59 8.52 -0.57
N ARG A 61 -4.72 7.78 0.11
CA ARG A 61 -3.89 6.74 -0.53
C ARG A 61 -4.73 5.63 -1.14
N ASN A 62 -5.77 5.19 -0.43
CA ASN A 62 -6.67 4.15 -0.89
C ASN A 62 -7.48 4.64 -2.09
N GLU A 63 -8.04 5.84 -2.03
CA GLU A 63 -8.77 6.47 -3.13
C GLU A 63 -7.91 6.59 -4.38
N TYR A 64 -6.68 7.11 -4.25
CA TYR A 64 -5.74 7.20 -5.37
C TYR A 64 -5.44 5.82 -5.97
N THR A 65 -5.13 4.83 -5.13
CA THR A 65 -4.82 3.47 -5.60
C THR A 65 -6.01 2.82 -6.29
N ASN A 66 -7.21 3.00 -5.74
CA ASN A 66 -8.44 2.43 -6.28
C ASN A 66 -8.83 3.09 -7.61
N GLY A 67 -8.75 4.43 -7.71
CA GLY A 67 -8.98 5.16 -8.96
C GLY A 67 -8.03 4.69 -10.06
N ARG A 68 -6.73 4.62 -9.77
CA ARG A 68 -5.73 4.10 -10.73
C ARG A 68 -6.00 2.64 -11.13
N ASN A 69 -6.47 1.80 -10.21
CA ASN A 69 -6.84 0.43 -10.54
C ASN A 69 -8.07 0.39 -11.47
N GLN A 70 -9.07 1.23 -11.25
CA GLN A 70 -10.25 1.32 -12.12
C GLN A 70 -9.89 1.81 -13.53
N GLU A 71 -9.04 2.84 -13.64
CA GLU A 71 -8.51 3.32 -14.92
C GLU A 71 -7.78 2.20 -15.69
N ILE A 72 -6.96 1.40 -15.00
CA ILE A 72 -6.25 0.28 -15.62
C ILE A 72 -7.22 -0.81 -16.09
N VAL A 73 -8.28 -1.10 -15.33
CA VAL A 73 -9.31 -2.05 -15.76
C VAL A 73 -10.01 -1.55 -17.01
N ALA A 74 -10.46 -0.29 -17.02
CA ALA A 74 -11.12 0.31 -18.19
C ALA A 74 -10.21 0.28 -19.42
N TRP A 75 -8.94 0.65 -19.26
CA TRP A 75 -7.96 0.58 -20.33
C TRP A 75 -7.77 -0.84 -20.88
N VAL A 76 -7.72 -1.88 -20.04
CA VAL A 76 -7.63 -3.27 -20.52
C VAL A 76 -8.88 -3.69 -21.31
N GLU A 77 -10.07 -3.26 -20.88
CA GLU A 77 -11.32 -3.54 -21.60
C GLU A 77 -11.35 -2.89 -23.00
N GLU A 78 -10.71 -1.73 -23.16
CA GLU A 78 -10.56 -1.04 -24.45
C GLU A 78 -9.49 -1.68 -25.36
N HIS A 79 -8.64 -2.58 -24.84
CA HIS A 79 -7.53 -3.21 -25.56
C HIS A 79 -7.65 -4.75 -25.53
N PRO A 80 -8.47 -5.35 -26.42
CA PRO A 80 -8.77 -6.79 -26.40
C PRO A 80 -7.54 -7.70 -26.45
N GLU A 81 -6.49 -7.31 -27.16
CA GLU A 81 -5.23 -8.06 -27.26
C GLU A 81 -4.44 -8.05 -25.94
N ILE A 82 -4.53 -6.97 -25.17
CA ILE A 82 -3.96 -6.88 -23.82
C ILE A 82 -4.78 -7.74 -22.88
N LYS A 83 -6.11 -7.64 -22.96
CA LYS A 83 -7.04 -8.44 -22.14
C LYS A 83 -6.76 -9.93 -22.28
N ALA A 84 -6.63 -10.44 -23.50
CA ALA A 84 -6.30 -11.84 -23.74
C ALA A 84 -4.97 -12.26 -23.09
N ARG A 85 -3.92 -11.42 -23.15
CA ARG A 85 -2.64 -11.70 -22.49
C ARG A 85 -2.75 -11.69 -20.97
N VAL A 86 -3.51 -10.75 -20.41
CA VAL A 86 -3.73 -10.67 -18.97
C VAL A 86 -4.48 -11.91 -18.48
N GLU A 87 -5.54 -12.32 -19.18
CA GLU A 87 -6.33 -13.52 -18.86
C GLU A 87 -5.48 -14.79 -18.91
N GLU A 88 -4.66 -14.95 -19.95
CA GLU A 88 -3.74 -16.06 -20.09
C GLU A 88 -2.73 -16.12 -18.93
N ARG A 89 -2.20 -14.96 -18.49
CA ARG A 89 -1.25 -14.89 -17.37
C ARG A 89 -1.88 -15.27 -16.03
N ILE A 90 -3.18 -15.05 -15.85
CA ILE A 90 -3.87 -15.32 -14.57
C ILE A 90 -4.68 -16.62 -14.57
N LYS A 91 -4.68 -17.39 -15.66
CA LYS A 91 -5.52 -18.59 -15.82
C LYS A 91 -5.38 -19.60 -14.67
N ASN A 92 -4.18 -19.74 -14.11
CA ASN A 92 -3.86 -20.67 -13.02
C ASN A 92 -3.93 -20.04 -11.63
N VAL A 93 -4.34 -18.78 -11.51
CA VAL A 93 -4.45 -18.09 -10.21
C VAL A 93 -5.77 -18.48 -9.54
N PRO A 94 -5.75 -18.88 -8.25
CA PRO A 94 -6.96 -19.16 -7.48
C PRO A 94 -7.94 -18.00 -7.50
N ALA A 95 -9.25 -18.28 -7.49
CA ALA A 95 -10.31 -17.27 -7.62
C ALA A 95 -10.16 -16.12 -6.62
N GLU A 96 -9.83 -16.43 -5.36
CA GLU A 96 -9.58 -15.47 -4.28
C GLU A 96 -8.50 -14.43 -4.60
N ASN A 97 -7.51 -14.80 -5.43
CA ASN A 97 -6.39 -13.94 -5.81
C ASN A 97 -6.53 -13.36 -7.22
N ARG A 98 -7.55 -13.77 -7.97
CA ARG A 98 -7.65 -13.49 -9.41
C ARG A 98 -7.78 -12.01 -9.73
N GLN A 99 -8.58 -11.26 -8.96
CA GLN A 99 -8.73 -9.82 -9.16
C GLN A 99 -7.41 -9.06 -8.93
N ARG A 100 -6.68 -9.38 -7.85
CA ARG A 100 -5.38 -8.76 -7.57
C ARG A 100 -4.36 -9.11 -8.66
N ALA A 101 -4.33 -10.38 -9.08
CA ALA A 101 -3.45 -10.83 -10.15
C ALA A 101 -3.77 -10.14 -11.49
N PHE A 102 -5.05 -9.97 -11.82
CA PHE A 102 -5.50 -9.23 -13.00
C PHE A 102 -4.95 -7.80 -12.98
N ILE A 103 -5.16 -7.05 -11.90
CA ILE A 103 -4.68 -5.66 -11.78
C ILE A 103 -3.15 -5.58 -11.93
N ASN A 104 -2.40 -6.49 -11.32
CA ASN A 104 -0.94 -6.49 -11.40
C ASN A 104 -0.43 -6.80 -12.81
N ALA A 105 -1.04 -7.79 -13.47
CA ALA A 105 -0.72 -8.13 -14.85
C ALA A 105 -1.08 -6.98 -15.81
N ALA A 106 -2.25 -6.37 -15.64
CA ALA A 106 -2.70 -5.22 -16.40
C ALA A 106 -1.76 -4.01 -16.28
N LYS A 107 -1.33 -3.67 -15.05
CA LYS A 107 -0.34 -2.61 -14.81
C LYS A 107 0.99 -2.89 -15.52
N SER A 108 1.42 -4.15 -15.54
CA SER A 108 2.66 -4.56 -16.20
C SER A 108 2.55 -4.40 -17.73
N GLU A 109 1.41 -4.78 -18.32
CA GLU A 109 1.16 -4.57 -19.75
C GLU A 109 1.08 -3.07 -20.10
N ALA A 110 0.41 -2.26 -19.28
CA ALA A 110 0.33 -0.82 -19.49
C ALA A 110 1.71 -0.15 -19.47
N MET A 111 2.58 -0.54 -18.53
CA MET A 111 3.97 -0.07 -18.47
C MET A 111 4.78 -0.50 -19.69
N ASN A 112 4.64 -1.77 -20.12
CA ASN A 112 5.32 -2.27 -21.32
C ASN A 112 4.88 -1.52 -22.59
N GLN A 113 3.60 -1.17 -22.71
CA GLN A 113 3.08 -0.34 -23.80
C GLN A 113 3.72 1.06 -23.79
N THR A 114 3.83 1.70 -22.62
CA THR A 114 4.46 3.03 -22.51
C THR A 114 5.94 3.00 -22.88
N VAL A 115 6.67 1.95 -22.45
CA VAL A 115 8.09 1.76 -22.81
C VAL A 115 8.25 1.55 -24.32
N LYS A 116 7.40 0.71 -24.94
CA LYS A 116 7.41 0.48 -26.40
C LYS A 116 7.11 1.76 -27.19
N ALA A 117 6.15 2.57 -26.73
CA ALA A 117 5.84 3.85 -27.34
C ALA A 117 7.01 4.85 -27.21
N GLY A 118 7.70 4.87 -26.08
CA GLY A 118 8.87 5.75 -25.85
C GLY A 118 10.12 5.34 -26.62
N GLN A 119 10.33 4.05 -26.89
CA GLN A 119 11.47 3.56 -27.68
C GLN A 119 11.31 3.79 -29.19
N GLY A 120 10.14 4.20 -29.67
CA GLY A 120 9.87 4.49 -31.09
C GLY A 120 10.23 5.90 -31.57
N ILE A 121 10.80 6.77 -30.73
CA ILE A 121 11.13 8.18 -31.08
C ILE A 121 12.58 8.35 -31.58
N HIS A 122 13.35 7.27 -31.71
CA HIS A 122 14.65 7.29 -32.39
C HIS A 122 14.62 6.45 -33.66
N ALA A 123 14.11 7.04 -34.74
CA ALA A 123 14.36 6.60 -36.11
C ALA A 123 14.65 7.82 -36.98
#